data_AF-A0A0K0DQ65-F1
#
_entry.id   AF-A0A0K0DQ65-F1
#
_cell.length_a   1.000
_cell.length_b   1.000
_cell.length_c   1.000
_cell.angle_alpha   90.00
_cell.angle_beta   90.00
_cell.angle_gamma   90.00
#
_symmetry.space_group_name_H-M   'P 1'
#
loop_
_entity.id
_entity.type
_entity.pdbx_description
1 polymer ?
#
loop_
_entity_poly.entity_id
_entity_poly.type
_entity_poly.pdbx_seq_one_letter_code
_entity_poly.pdbx_strand_id
1 'polypeptide(L)'
;LSRDRYCPSKQLSEVRCSGRGQCQPGEICMTGLCCTKTGNEWSQACGGLAALGSCLNGSCSAGVCTASNYCCECPVGRSGGRCRNRLCPAGYSCHSTGFCCPSCPNNVMPFGACLNGACGGGKRCCPGNICC
;
A
#
# COMPACT_ATOMS: atom_id res chain seq x y z
N LEU A 1 -6.11 18.17 -16.40
CA LEU A 1 -6.24 16.74 -16.01
C LEU A 1 -5.67 16.59 -14.61
N SER A 2 -6.55 16.40 -13.62
CA SER A 2 -6.21 16.31 -12.20
C SER A 2 -5.16 15.24 -11.91
N ARG A 3 -3.98 15.65 -11.42
CA ARG A 3 -2.87 14.78 -10.98
C ARG A 3 -3.04 14.30 -9.54
N ASP A 4 -4.24 14.50 -8.99
CA ASP A 4 -4.62 14.37 -7.60
C ASP A 4 -4.57 12.92 -7.11
N ARG A 5 -3.44 12.48 -6.51
CA ARG A 5 -3.29 11.14 -5.93
C ARG A 5 -3.64 11.17 -4.45
N TYR A 6 -4.24 10.07 -3.97
CA TYR A 6 -4.80 10.02 -2.63
C TYR A 6 -4.01 9.10 -1.71
N CYS A 7 -3.64 9.66 -0.58
CA CYS A 7 -3.20 8.92 0.58
C CYS A 7 -4.36 8.06 1.12
N PRO A 8 -4.08 6.93 1.79
CA PRO A 8 -5.10 6.16 2.51
C PRO A 8 -5.88 7.00 3.54
N SER A 9 -5.27 8.05 4.07
CA SER A 9 -5.89 9.04 4.96
C SER A 9 -6.82 10.06 4.26
N LYS A 10 -7.05 9.92 2.95
CA LYS A 10 -7.80 10.84 2.08
C LYS A 10 -7.14 12.20 1.82
N GLN A 11 -5.90 12.39 2.27
CA GLN A 11 -5.10 13.54 1.87
C GLN A 11 -4.67 13.43 0.40
N LEU A 12 -4.53 14.59 -0.24
CA LEU A 12 -3.89 14.71 -1.55
C LEU A 12 -2.38 14.72 -1.38
N SER A 13 -1.69 13.92 -2.18
CA SER A 13 -0.24 13.97 -2.27
C SER A 13 0.21 13.76 -3.70
N GLU A 14 1.16 14.57 -4.15
CA GLU A 14 1.77 14.41 -5.45
C GLU A 14 3.13 13.72 -5.41
N VAL A 15 3.72 13.56 -4.23
CA VAL A 15 5.08 13.06 -4.06
C VAL A 15 5.04 11.55 -3.94
N ARG A 16 5.76 10.87 -4.84
CA ARG A 16 5.85 9.40 -4.83
C ARG A 16 6.98 8.92 -3.94
N CYS A 17 6.79 7.73 -3.41
CA CYS A 17 7.82 7.01 -2.70
C CYS A 17 7.71 5.51 -2.98
N SER A 18 8.83 4.83 -3.05
CA SER A 18 8.98 3.38 -3.15
C SER A 18 9.65 2.78 -1.91
N GLY A 19 10.25 3.60 -1.05
CA GLY A 19 11.05 3.16 0.08
C GLY A 19 11.07 4.14 1.24
N ARG A 20 11.62 3.67 2.36
CA ARG A 20 11.78 4.47 3.58
C ARG A 20 12.70 5.66 3.34
N GLY A 21 12.39 6.79 3.99
CA GLY A 21 13.24 7.98 3.98
C GLY A 21 13.20 8.79 2.69
N GLN A 22 12.32 8.46 1.74
CA GLN A 22 12.14 9.23 0.51
C GLN A 22 11.21 10.44 0.66
N CYS A 23 10.48 10.52 1.78
CA CYS A 23 9.55 11.60 2.08
C CYS A 23 10.17 12.64 3.00
N GLN A 24 9.62 13.85 3.02
CA GLN A 24 10.12 14.95 3.86
C GLN A 24 9.98 14.63 5.36
N PRO A 25 10.72 15.31 6.25
CA PRO A 25 10.50 15.23 7.68
C PRO A 25 9.04 15.56 8.03
N GLY A 26 8.39 14.68 8.82
CA GLY A 26 6.95 14.79 9.10
C GLY A 26 6.04 14.06 8.12
N GLU A 27 6.60 13.45 7.06
CA GLU A 27 5.87 12.61 6.11
C GLU A 27 6.24 11.13 6.24
N ILE A 28 5.40 10.28 5.67
CA ILE A 28 5.52 8.82 5.70
C ILE A 28 5.05 8.22 4.38
N CYS A 29 5.78 7.21 3.91
CA CYS A 29 5.55 6.61 2.59
C CYS A 29 4.41 5.58 2.61
N MET A 30 3.18 6.01 2.38
CA MET A 30 1.97 5.18 2.45
C MET A 30 1.47 4.81 1.06
N THR A 31 1.46 3.51 0.74
CA THR A 31 0.92 2.96 -0.53
C THR A 31 1.47 3.69 -1.77
N GLY A 32 2.77 4.02 -1.77
CA GLY A 32 3.43 4.66 -2.91
C GLY A 32 3.47 6.19 -2.89
N LEU A 33 2.93 6.84 -1.86
CA LEU A 33 2.87 8.29 -1.73
C LEU A 33 3.39 8.78 -0.38
N CYS A 34 4.03 9.96 -0.39
CA CYS A 34 4.40 10.65 0.83
C CYS A 34 3.18 11.35 1.41
N CYS A 35 2.73 10.87 2.57
CA CYS A 35 1.55 11.38 3.26
C CYS A 35 1.97 12.05 4.57
N THR A 36 1.21 13.04 5.03
CA THR A 36 1.51 13.69 6.31
C THR A 36 1.34 12.70 7.45
N LYS A 37 2.26 12.70 8.42
CA LYS A 37 2.10 11.95 9.67
C LYS A 37 1.07 12.62 10.57
N THR A 38 0.00 11.91 10.82
CA THR A 38 -1.10 12.19 11.75
C THR A 38 -1.03 11.32 13.01
N GLY A 39 -0.25 10.23 12.99
CA GLY A 39 -0.14 9.26 14.09
C GLY A 39 -1.16 8.11 14.01
N ASN A 40 -2.10 8.18 13.07
CA ASN A 40 -3.14 7.15 12.86
C ASN A 40 -2.90 6.31 11.59
N GLU A 41 -1.72 6.43 10.96
CA GLU A 41 -1.40 5.75 9.70
C GLU A 41 -1.49 4.24 9.84
N TRP A 42 -1.12 3.72 11.01
CA TRP A 42 -1.21 2.31 11.33
C TRP A 42 -2.59 1.74 10.99
N SER A 43 -3.68 2.50 11.13
CA SER A 43 -5.05 2.04 10.87
C SER A 43 -5.38 1.86 9.38
N GLN A 44 -4.57 2.42 8.46
CA GLN A 44 -4.80 2.41 7.01
C GLN A 44 -3.56 1.98 6.20
N ALA A 45 -2.47 1.59 6.86
CA ALA A 45 -1.18 1.32 6.23
C ALA A 45 -1.22 0.17 5.22
N CYS A 46 -2.09 -0.82 5.43
CA CYS A 46 -2.18 -2.01 4.59
C CYS A 46 -3.29 -1.88 3.54
N GLY A 47 -3.23 -0.84 2.70
CA GLY A 47 -4.24 -0.55 1.68
C GLY A 47 -5.61 -0.22 2.27
N GLY A 48 -5.63 0.57 3.34
CA GLY A 48 -6.86 0.94 4.06
C GLY A 48 -7.27 -0.02 5.18
N LEU A 49 -6.39 -0.96 5.54
CA LEU A 49 -6.51 -1.79 6.73
C LEU A 49 -5.46 -1.44 7.78
N ALA A 50 -5.77 -1.82 9.01
CA ALA A 50 -4.85 -1.72 10.13
C ALA A 50 -3.62 -2.61 9.90
N ALA A 51 -2.46 -2.08 10.25
CA ALA A 51 -1.20 -2.79 10.31
C ALA A 51 -1.25 -3.89 11.36
N LEU A 52 -0.57 -4.99 11.08
CA LEU A 52 -0.33 -6.07 12.03
C LEU A 52 0.58 -5.61 13.18
N GLY A 53 1.40 -4.59 12.93
CA GLY A 53 2.34 -4.02 13.88
C GLY A 53 3.30 -3.05 13.19
N SER A 54 4.35 -2.64 13.91
CA SER A 54 5.45 -1.85 13.37
C SER A 54 6.62 -2.75 13.01
N CYS A 55 7.39 -2.41 11.98
CA CYS A 55 8.55 -3.22 11.65
C CYS A 55 9.65 -3.05 12.69
N LEU A 56 10.26 -4.16 13.08
CA LEU A 56 11.45 -4.21 13.91
C LEU A 56 12.65 -4.51 13.01
N ASN A 57 13.62 -3.58 12.90
CA ASN A 57 14.82 -3.75 12.06
C ASN A 57 14.53 -4.15 10.59
N GLY A 58 13.47 -3.59 10.00
CA GLY A 58 13.06 -3.88 8.62
C GLY A 58 12.34 -5.22 8.43
N SER A 59 12.06 -5.93 9.53
CA SER A 59 11.36 -7.21 9.54
C SER A 59 10.08 -7.14 10.37
N CYS A 60 9.19 -8.11 10.16
CA CYS A 60 7.91 -8.23 10.84
C CYS A 60 7.74 -9.65 11.35
N SER A 61 7.22 -9.81 12.57
CA SER A 61 6.91 -11.13 13.14
C SER A 61 5.87 -11.89 12.30
N ALA A 62 4.96 -11.15 11.67
CA ALA A 62 3.99 -11.66 10.72
C ALA A 62 3.84 -10.68 9.55
N GLY A 63 3.89 -11.20 8.32
CA GLY A 63 3.74 -10.41 7.09
C GLY A 63 5.05 -9.84 6.56
N VAL A 64 4.94 -8.74 5.82
CA VAL A 64 6.06 -7.99 5.25
C VAL A 64 6.12 -6.58 5.83
N CYS A 65 7.33 -6.07 5.88
CA CYS A 65 7.56 -4.71 6.27
C CYS A 65 7.39 -3.74 5.08
N THR A 66 6.50 -2.77 5.24
CA THR A 66 6.23 -1.74 4.22
C THR A 66 7.18 -0.54 4.30
N ALA A 67 7.14 0.31 3.27
CA ALA A 67 7.88 1.57 3.24
C ALA A 67 7.46 2.55 4.35
N SER A 68 6.24 2.40 4.89
CA SER A 68 5.74 3.16 6.05
C SER A 68 6.30 2.70 7.41
N ASN A 69 7.16 1.68 7.46
CA ASN A 69 7.56 1.06 8.73
C ASN A 69 6.43 0.33 9.48
N TYR A 70 5.41 -0.12 8.74
CA TYR A 70 4.33 -0.94 9.26
C TYR A 70 4.34 -2.35 8.66
N CYS A 71 3.95 -3.32 9.47
CA CYS A 71 3.80 -4.72 9.10
C CYS A 71 2.43 -4.94 8.47
N CYS A 72 2.44 -5.43 7.24
CA CYS A 72 1.24 -5.74 6.48
C CYS A 72 1.35 -7.15 5.92
N GLU A 73 0.22 -7.79 5.65
CA GLU A 73 0.23 -9.10 4.96
C GLU A 73 0.87 -9.00 3.56
N CYS A 74 0.76 -7.81 2.95
CA CYS A 74 1.23 -7.48 1.61
C CYS A 74 2.08 -6.21 1.59
N PRO A 75 3.06 -6.10 0.66
CA PRO A 75 3.98 -4.97 0.61
C PRO A 75 3.27 -3.66 0.24
N VAL A 76 2.18 -3.78 -0.53
CA VAL A 76 1.29 -2.70 -0.92
C VAL A 76 -0.14 -3.22 -0.99
N GLY A 77 -1.10 -2.33 -0.72
CA GLY A 77 -2.51 -2.65 -0.82
C GLY A 77 -3.03 -3.61 0.25
N ARG A 78 -4.32 -3.90 0.14
CA ARG A 78 -5.07 -4.82 0.99
C ARG A 78 -4.91 -6.25 0.47
N SER A 79 -4.65 -7.19 1.38
CA SER A 79 -4.60 -8.61 1.01
C SER A 79 -5.96 -9.13 0.54
N GLY A 80 -5.92 -10.12 -0.35
CA GLY A 80 -7.07 -10.92 -0.75
C GLY A 80 -7.30 -12.15 0.12
N GLY A 81 -6.62 -12.25 1.28
CA GLY A 81 -6.59 -13.45 2.13
C GLY A 81 -5.42 -14.39 1.86
N ARG A 82 -5.41 -15.58 2.49
CA ARG A 82 -4.35 -16.58 2.32
C ARG A 82 -4.47 -17.29 0.97
N CYS A 83 -3.35 -17.51 0.27
CA CYS A 83 -3.38 -18.32 -0.94
C CYS A 83 -3.64 -19.79 -0.58
N ARG A 84 -4.58 -20.43 -1.29
CA ARG A 84 -4.84 -21.86 -1.19
C ARG A 84 -4.31 -22.52 -2.45
N ASN A 85 -3.34 -23.43 -2.34
CA ASN A 85 -2.66 -24.05 -3.49
C ASN A 85 -2.10 -23.05 -4.52
N ARG A 86 -1.55 -21.93 -4.06
CA ARG A 86 -1.06 -20.80 -4.90
C ARG A 86 -2.15 -20.11 -5.76
N LEU A 87 -3.42 -20.43 -5.56
CA LEU A 87 -4.53 -19.71 -6.18
C LEU A 87 -4.87 -18.46 -5.38
N CYS A 88 -5.05 -17.36 -6.11
CA CYS A 88 -5.50 -16.08 -5.61
C CYS A 88 -6.62 -15.54 -6.51
N PRO A 89 -7.47 -14.62 -6.00
CA PRO A 89 -8.45 -13.94 -6.82
C PRO A 89 -7.80 -13.18 -7.99
N ALA A 90 -8.57 -12.88 -9.03
CA ALA A 90 -8.07 -12.12 -10.17
C ALA A 90 -7.46 -10.77 -9.72
N GLY A 91 -6.27 -10.46 -10.24
CA GLY A 91 -5.50 -9.25 -9.87
C GLY A 91 -4.70 -9.37 -8.57
N TYR A 92 -4.62 -10.57 -7.98
CA TYR A 92 -3.74 -10.88 -6.86
C TYR A 92 -2.76 -11.98 -7.23
N SER A 93 -1.58 -11.93 -6.62
CA SER A 93 -0.55 -12.95 -6.73
C SER A 93 -0.20 -13.50 -5.35
N CYS A 94 0.01 -14.81 -5.24
CA CYS A 94 0.43 -15.43 -3.99
C CYS A 94 1.86 -14.97 -3.65
N HIS A 95 1.98 -14.17 -2.59
CA HIS A 95 3.24 -13.65 -2.11
C HIS A 95 3.98 -14.69 -1.24
N SER A 96 5.28 -14.51 -1.03
CA SER A 96 6.11 -15.41 -0.21
C SER A 96 5.63 -15.53 1.24
N THR A 97 4.83 -14.58 1.72
CA THR A 97 4.17 -14.60 3.02
C THR A 97 2.99 -15.57 3.10
N GLY A 98 2.56 -16.16 1.98
CA GLY A 98 1.39 -17.03 1.92
C GLY A 98 0.06 -16.27 1.83
N PHE A 99 0.09 -14.98 1.52
CA PHE A 99 -1.08 -14.13 1.29
C PHE A 99 -1.18 -13.70 -0.16
N CYS A 100 -2.41 -13.52 -0.62
CA CYS A 100 -2.73 -12.98 -1.94
C CYS A 100 -2.54 -11.46 -1.92
N CYS A 101 -1.48 -11.00 -2.57
CA CYS A 101 -1.12 -9.59 -2.61
C CYS A 101 -1.43 -8.97 -3.96
N PRO A 102 -2.01 -7.76 -3.97
CA PRO A 102 -2.32 -7.08 -5.21
C PRO A 102 -1.02 -6.59 -5.85
N SER A 103 -0.97 -6.60 -7.18
CA SER A 103 0.15 -6.05 -7.93
C SER A 103 -0.35 -5.28 -9.14
N CYS A 104 0.33 -4.18 -9.47
CA CYS A 104 0.05 -3.49 -10.73
C CYS A 104 0.58 -4.31 -11.91
N PRO A 105 0.03 -4.08 -13.13
CA PRO A 105 0.61 -4.62 -14.36
C PRO A 105 2.12 -4.32 -14.42
N ASN A 106 2.91 -5.29 -14.87
CA ASN A 106 4.38 -5.21 -14.92
C ASN A 106 5.08 -5.05 -13.55
N ASN A 107 4.45 -5.43 -12.44
CA ASN A 107 5.01 -5.29 -11.09
C ASN A 107 5.40 -3.85 -10.72
N VAL A 108 4.71 -2.87 -11.30
CA VAL A 108 4.97 -1.46 -11.01
C VAL A 108 4.48 -1.13 -9.61
N MET A 109 5.21 -0.24 -8.92
CA MET A 109 4.77 0.28 -7.63
C MET A 109 3.46 1.07 -7.81
N PRO A 110 2.41 0.80 -7.03
CA PRO A 110 1.15 1.52 -7.14
C PRO A 110 1.33 3.02 -6.89
N PHE A 111 0.44 3.80 -7.50
CA PHE A 111 0.45 5.27 -7.50
C PHE A 111 -0.33 5.87 -6.31
N GLY A 112 -0.74 5.05 -5.35
CA GLY A 112 -1.60 5.45 -4.24
C GLY A 112 -2.65 4.40 -3.91
N ALA A 113 -3.55 4.75 -2.99
CA ALA A 113 -4.73 3.96 -2.68
C ALA A 113 -5.95 4.45 -3.47
N CYS A 114 -6.94 3.58 -3.66
CA CYS A 114 -8.21 4.02 -4.23
C CYS A 114 -8.99 4.86 -3.22
N LEU A 115 -9.53 5.98 -3.69
CA LEU A 115 -10.46 6.78 -2.93
C LEU A 115 -11.81 6.78 -3.63
N ASN A 116 -12.83 6.20 -3.01
CA ASN A 116 -14.19 6.09 -3.57
C ASN A 116 -14.23 5.52 -5.00
N GLY A 117 -13.38 4.54 -5.30
CA GLY A 117 -13.29 3.91 -6.63
C GLY A 117 -12.55 4.75 -7.68
N ALA A 118 -11.98 5.90 -7.30
CA ALA A 118 -11.17 6.75 -8.15
C ALA A 118 -9.68 6.69 -7.77
N CYS A 119 -8.84 6.93 -8.77
CA CYS A 119 -7.39 7.00 -8.65
C CYS A 119 -6.87 8.28 -9.29
N GLY A 120 -5.86 8.86 -8.66
CA GLY A 120 -5.20 10.06 -9.15
C GLY A 120 -4.32 9.84 -10.37
N GLY A 121 -4.14 10.89 -11.17
CA GLY A 121 -3.14 10.89 -12.25
C GLY A 121 -3.50 10.00 -13.44
N GLY A 122 -4.80 9.84 -13.74
CA GLY A 122 -5.27 9.04 -14.88
C GLY A 122 -5.13 7.53 -14.70
N LYS A 123 -4.96 7.08 -13.46
CA LYS A 123 -4.84 5.67 -13.07
C LYS A 123 -6.22 5.09 -12.77
N ARG A 124 -6.31 3.77 -12.76
CA ARG A 124 -7.52 3.00 -12.43
C ARG A 124 -7.34 2.28 -11.11
N CYS A 125 -8.47 2.10 -10.42
CA CYS A 125 -8.53 1.24 -9.26
C CYS A 125 -8.34 -0.23 -9.62
N CYS A 126 -7.33 -0.83 -9.01
CA CYS A 126 -7.05 -2.25 -9.07
C CYS A 126 -7.47 -2.96 -7.77
N PRO A 127 -7.60 -4.29 -7.81
CA PRO A 127 -7.90 -5.09 -6.62
C PRO A 127 -6.91 -4.80 -5.49
N GLY A 128 -7.38 -4.85 -4.24
CA GLY A 128 -6.55 -4.56 -3.09
C GLY A 128 -6.38 -3.07 -2.80
N ASN A 129 -7.28 -2.22 -3.27
CA ASN A 129 -7.31 -0.78 -2.96
C ASN A 129 -6.02 -0.06 -3.41
N ILE A 130 -5.49 -0.42 -4.57
CA ILE A 130 -4.28 0.19 -5.14
C ILE A 130 -4.58 0.87 -6.48
N CYS A 131 -3.83 1.94 -6.76
CA CYS A 131 -3.90 2.66 -8.03
C CYS A 131 -2.81 2.23 -9.00
N CYS A 132 -3.22 1.77 -10.18
CA CYS A 132 -2.35 1.38 -11.30
C CYS A 132 -2.89 1.98 -12.61
#